data_AF-A0A1Y1VA81-F1
#
_entry.id   AF-A0A1Y1VA81-F1
#
_cell.length_a   1.000
_cell.length_b   1.000
_cell.length_c   1.000
_cell.angle_alpha   90.00
_cell.angle_beta   90.00
_cell.angle_gamma   90.00
#
_symmetry.space_group_name_H-M   'P 1'
#
loop_
_entity.id
_entity.type
_entity.pdbx_description
1 polymer ?
#
loop_
_entity_poly.entity_id
_entity_poly.type
_entity_poly.pdbx_seq_one_letter_code
_entity_poly.pdbx_strand_id
1 'polypeptide(L)'
;MSTYIDITNYEEQCSVFNSEKCQIFYNDSDLSKYYPICTQDEKSKNMYNPVMFKKLINNVKSKCYMNENDELCPLSIFRITSPNTPIDYPLIRNDTCKSKKCTDYFIEYLKGFDMEYFSSFEKINPNRKFSYEDMIIPKQYISDLKS
;
A
#
# COMPACT_ATOMS: atom_id res chain seq x y z
N MET A 1 -5.51 6.71 20.70
CA MET A 1 -5.51 7.12 19.28
C MET A 1 -5.86 5.91 18.44
N SER A 2 -6.94 5.99 17.67
CA SER A 2 -7.26 4.96 16.68
C SER A 2 -6.18 4.97 15.59
N THR A 3 -5.60 3.81 15.28
CA THR A 3 -4.67 3.62 14.15
C THR A 3 -5.41 3.39 12.83
N TYR A 4 -6.74 3.50 12.85
CA TYR A 4 -7.63 3.24 11.73
C TYR A 4 -8.00 4.54 11.01
N ILE A 5 -7.81 4.54 9.69
CA ILE A 5 -8.20 5.64 8.80
C ILE A 5 -9.57 5.31 8.19
N ASP A 6 -10.55 6.19 8.41
CA ASP A 6 -11.91 6.13 7.86
C ASP A 6 -12.35 7.48 7.25
N ILE A 7 -13.57 7.56 6.71
CA ILE A 7 -14.11 8.77 6.06
C ILE A 7 -14.17 9.96 7.02
N THR A 8 -14.31 9.74 8.33
CA THR A 8 -14.46 10.80 9.32
C THR A 8 -13.14 11.38 9.80
N ASN A 9 -12.03 10.65 9.62
CA ASN A 9 -10.73 11.05 10.18
C ASN A 9 -9.58 11.07 9.16
N TYR A 10 -9.83 10.78 7.87
CA TYR A 10 -8.75 10.67 6.88
C TYR A 10 -7.91 11.93 6.76
N GLU A 11 -8.49 13.12 6.85
CA GLU A 11 -7.74 14.38 6.72
C GLU A 11 -6.67 14.52 7.80
N GLU A 12 -7.06 14.33 9.07
CA GLU A 12 -6.15 14.38 10.20
C GLU A 12 -5.09 13.28 10.09
N GLN A 13 -5.50 12.04 9.82
CA GLN A 13 -4.58 10.90 9.76
C GLN A 13 -3.60 11.01 8.59
N CYS A 14 -4.05 11.51 7.43
CA CYS A 14 -3.19 11.75 6.28
C CYS A 14 -2.23 12.92 6.52
N SER A 15 -2.66 13.96 7.24
CA SER A 15 -1.76 15.04 7.68
C SER A 15 -0.65 14.52 8.60
N VAL A 16 -1.01 13.68 9.60
CA VAL A 16 -0.04 13.03 10.48
C VAL A 16 0.90 12.12 9.69
N PHE A 17 0.37 11.29 8.79
CA PHE A 17 1.17 10.40 7.94
C PHE A 17 2.18 11.17 7.09
N ASN A 18 1.77 12.31 6.51
CA ASN A 18 2.62 13.16 5.67
C ASN A 18 3.54 14.09 6.48
N SER A 19 3.46 14.09 7.81
CA SER A 19 4.37 14.88 8.64
C SER A 19 5.83 14.46 8.44
N GLU A 20 6.74 15.42 8.55
CA GLU A 20 8.18 15.19 8.40
C GLU A 20 8.68 14.05 9.31
N LYS A 21 8.23 14.04 10.57
CA LYS A 21 8.58 13.00 11.54
C LYS A 21 8.21 11.59 11.06
N CYS A 22 6.99 11.44 10.53
CA CYS A 22 6.53 10.16 10.01
C CYS A 22 7.30 9.75 8.74
N GLN A 23 7.49 10.69 7.82
CA GLN A 23 8.21 10.42 6.57
C GLN A 23 9.69 10.07 6.80
N ILE A 24 10.36 10.68 7.79
CA ILE A 24 11.73 10.28 8.17
C ILE A 24 11.76 8.82 8.61
N PHE A 25 10.85 8.42 9.48
CA PHE A 25 10.78 7.04 9.97
C PHE A 25 10.42 6.04 8.86
N TYR A 26 9.43 6.35 8.01
CA TYR A 26 8.97 5.44 6.96
C TYR A 26 9.99 5.25 5.82
N ASN A 27 10.89 6.22 5.64
CA ASN A 27 11.94 6.16 4.63
C ASN A 27 13.28 5.64 5.18
N ASP A 28 13.42 5.39 6.49
CA ASP A 28 14.62 4.73 7.03
C ASP A 28 14.61 3.25 6.67
N SER A 29 15.62 2.81 5.92
CA SER A 29 15.77 1.41 5.52
C SER A 29 16.19 0.50 6.68
N ASP A 30 16.75 1.05 7.76
CA ASP A 30 17.22 0.31 8.91
C ASP A 30 16.23 0.39 10.09
N LEU A 31 15.20 -0.45 10.00
CA LEU A 31 14.17 -0.57 11.04
C LEU A 31 14.70 -1.15 12.36
N SER A 32 15.89 -1.76 12.35
CA SER A 32 16.49 -2.36 13.54
C SER A 32 16.85 -1.31 14.59
N LYS A 33 17.12 -0.06 14.17
CA LYS A 33 17.35 1.09 15.06
C LYS A 33 16.15 1.37 15.97
N TYR A 34 14.95 1.14 15.45
CA TYR A 34 13.69 1.44 16.14
C TYR A 34 13.14 0.20 16.87
N TYR A 35 13.38 -0.99 16.33
CA TYR A 35 12.86 -2.24 16.86
C TYR A 35 13.94 -3.33 16.97
N PRO A 36 14.98 -3.15 17.81
CA PRO A 36 16.12 -4.07 17.88
C PRO A 36 15.76 -5.47 18.40
N ILE A 37 14.65 -5.60 19.12
CA ILE A 37 14.15 -6.90 19.61
C ILE A 37 13.45 -7.66 18.48
N CYS A 38 12.79 -6.94 17.57
CA CYS A 38 12.04 -7.52 16.45
C CYS A 38 12.94 -8.02 15.31
N THR A 39 14.26 -7.90 15.44
CA THR A 39 15.22 -8.47 14.50
C THR A 39 15.89 -9.73 15.06
N GLN A 40 15.49 -10.23 16.22
CA GLN A 40 16.16 -11.36 16.86
C GLN A 40 15.57 -12.71 16.42
N ASP A 41 14.24 -12.84 16.37
CA ASP A 41 13.57 -14.07 15.91
C ASP A 41 13.22 -14.03 14.41
N GLU A 42 13.18 -15.20 13.78
CA GLU A 42 13.00 -15.33 12.32
C GLU A 42 11.64 -14.81 11.83
N LYS A 43 10.58 -14.96 12.64
CA LYS A 43 9.24 -14.49 12.27
C LYS A 43 9.20 -12.98 12.24
N SER A 44 9.76 -12.32 13.25
CA SER A 44 9.87 -10.87 13.27
C SER A 44 10.82 -10.37 12.17
N LYS A 45 11.97 -11.02 11.92
CA LYS A 45 12.84 -10.69 10.77
C LYS A 45 12.09 -10.69 9.44
N ASN A 46 11.23 -11.67 9.20
CA ASN A 46 10.43 -11.75 7.99
C ASN A 46 9.38 -10.62 7.93
N MET A 47 8.71 -10.31 9.04
CA MET A 47 7.70 -9.24 9.11
C MET A 47 8.30 -7.84 8.96
N TYR A 48 9.47 -7.61 9.55
CA TYR A 48 10.23 -6.36 9.48
C TYR A 48 11.19 -6.32 8.28
N ASN A 49 11.02 -7.25 7.33
CA ASN A 49 11.70 -7.15 6.03
C ASN A 49 11.32 -5.81 5.37
N PRO A 50 12.29 -5.04 4.84
CA PRO A 50 12.04 -3.75 4.21
C PRO A 50 10.93 -3.76 3.15
N VAL A 51 10.80 -4.83 2.37
CA VAL A 51 9.78 -5.01 1.34
C VAL A 51 8.38 -5.07 1.95
N MET A 52 8.24 -5.85 3.03
CA MET A 52 6.97 -6.02 3.73
C MET A 52 6.59 -4.74 4.48
N PHE A 53 7.56 -4.10 5.13
CA PHE A 53 7.33 -2.83 5.79
C PHE A 53 6.93 -1.74 4.79
N LYS A 54 7.65 -1.60 3.67
CA LYS A 54 7.28 -0.69 2.58
C LYS A 54 5.88 -0.98 2.04
N LYS A 55 5.46 -2.24 2.00
CA LYS A 55 4.10 -2.59 1.61
C LYS A 55 3.05 -2.08 2.61
N LEU A 56 3.30 -2.21 3.91
CA LEU A 56 2.43 -1.66 4.95
C LEU A 56 2.32 -0.15 4.82
N ILE A 57 3.44 0.55 4.61
CA ILE A 57 3.45 2.00 4.40
C ILE A 57 2.69 2.37 3.13
N ASN A 58 2.89 1.67 2.02
CA ASN A 58 2.14 1.90 0.78
C ASN A 58 0.64 1.65 0.94
N ASN A 59 0.22 0.70 1.80
CA ASN A 59 -1.19 0.50 2.12
C ASN A 59 -1.77 1.72 2.86
N VAL A 60 -1.06 2.25 3.85
CA VAL A 60 -1.48 3.49 4.55
C VAL A 60 -1.49 4.68 3.60
N LYS A 61 -0.40 4.89 2.84
CA LYS A 61 -0.28 5.93 1.81
C LYS A 61 -1.45 5.91 0.83
N SER A 62 -1.90 4.71 0.44
CA SER A 62 -3.00 4.55 -0.51
C SER A 62 -4.37 5.02 -0.02
N LYS A 63 -4.53 5.28 1.28
CA LYS A 63 -5.73 5.89 1.86
C LYS A 63 -5.74 7.41 1.76
N CYS A 64 -4.60 8.01 1.39
CA CYS A 64 -4.37 9.45 1.37
C CYS A 64 -4.15 10.00 -0.03
N TYR A 65 -4.37 9.22 -1.09
CA TYR A 65 -4.27 9.72 -2.45
C TYR A 65 -5.42 10.66 -2.76
N MET A 66 -5.09 11.85 -3.24
CA MET A 66 -6.02 12.88 -3.66
C MET A 66 -5.81 13.24 -5.13
N ASN A 67 -6.88 13.60 -5.82
CA ASN A 67 -6.87 14.06 -7.20
C ASN A 67 -6.32 15.50 -7.29
N GLU A 68 -6.49 16.12 -8.46
CA GLU A 68 -6.08 17.49 -8.75
C GLU A 68 -6.92 18.56 -8.04
N ASN A 69 -8.11 18.20 -7.55
CA ASN A 69 -9.06 19.08 -6.86
C ASN A 69 -9.11 18.82 -5.35
N ASP A 70 -8.08 18.17 -4.79
CA ASP A 70 -7.98 17.78 -3.38
C ASP A 70 -9.10 16.83 -2.89
N GLU A 71 -9.75 16.09 -3.80
CA GLU A 71 -10.73 15.05 -3.47
C GLU A 71 -10.05 13.67 -3.42
N LEU A 72 -10.54 12.77 -2.57
CA LEU A 72 -9.99 11.42 -2.46
C LEU A 72 -10.06 10.65 -3.79
N CYS A 73 -8.96 10.01 -4.16
CA CYS A 73 -8.92 9.09 -5.29
C CYS A 73 -9.82 7.86 -5.04
N PRO A 74 -10.35 7.22 -6.09
CA PRO A 74 -11.18 6.01 -5.96
C PRO A 74 -10.50 4.89 -5.17
N LEU A 75 -9.19 4.71 -5.34
CA LEU A 75 -8.40 3.75 -4.55
C LEU A 75 -8.42 4.07 -3.05
N SER A 76 -8.29 5.35 -2.68
CA SER A 76 -8.36 5.80 -1.28
C SER A 76 -9.72 5.51 -0.68
N ILE A 77 -10.79 5.88 -1.40
CA ILE A 77 -12.18 5.64 -0.99
C ILE A 77 -12.40 4.15 -0.75
N PHE A 78 -11.99 3.30 -1.69
CA PHE A 78 -12.08 1.85 -1.54
C PHE A 78 -11.31 1.34 -0.32
N ARG A 79 -10.06 1.80 -0.11
CA ARG A 79 -9.22 1.34 1.00
C ARG A 79 -9.68 1.78 2.38
N ILE A 80 -10.40 2.89 2.45
CA ILE A 80 -11.02 3.43 3.66
C ILE A 80 -12.33 2.69 3.96
N THR A 81 -13.17 2.46 2.95
CA THR A 81 -14.51 1.87 3.12
C THR A 81 -14.50 0.34 3.15
N SER A 82 -13.49 -0.29 2.54
CA SER A 82 -13.34 -1.74 2.40
C SER A 82 -11.91 -2.20 2.76
N PRO A 83 -11.43 -1.92 3.98
CA PRO A 83 -10.01 -2.09 4.36
C PRO A 83 -9.50 -3.54 4.30
N ASN A 84 -10.40 -4.52 4.51
CA ASN A 84 -10.07 -5.95 4.56
C ASN A 84 -10.41 -6.68 3.25
N THR A 85 -10.89 -5.95 2.24
CA THR A 85 -11.30 -6.53 0.97
C THR A 85 -10.13 -6.47 -0.02
N PRO A 86 -9.85 -7.56 -0.77
CA PRO A 86 -8.99 -7.50 -1.94
C PRO A 86 -9.48 -6.41 -2.90
N ILE A 87 -8.56 -5.74 -3.61
CA ILE A 87 -8.97 -4.71 -4.56
C ILE A 87 -9.80 -5.33 -5.68
N ASP A 88 -10.99 -4.78 -5.89
CA ASP A 88 -11.77 -4.97 -7.11
C ASP A 88 -11.19 -4.02 -8.17
N TYR A 89 -10.21 -4.51 -8.93
CA TYR A 89 -9.50 -3.70 -9.92
C TYR A 89 -10.42 -3.16 -11.02
N PRO A 90 -11.38 -3.93 -11.59
CA PRO A 90 -12.35 -3.39 -12.54
C PRO A 90 -13.15 -2.21 -12.00
N LEU A 91 -13.61 -2.29 -10.75
CA LEU A 91 -14.38 -1.21 -10.11
C LEU A 91 -13.54 0.07 -9.97
N ILE A 92 -12.31 -0.06 -9.46
CA ILE A 92 -11.45 1.10 -9.19
C ILE A 92 -10.91 1.72 -10.48
N ARG A 93 -10.59 0.90 -11.48
CA ARG A 93 -9.96 1.34 -12.74
C ARG A 93 -10.73 2.45 -13.44
N ASN A 94 -12.03 2.25 -13.66
CA ASN A 94 -12.83 3.15 -14.51
C ASN A 94 -12.93 4.57 -13.93
N ASP A 95 -13.01 4.70 -12.62
CA ASP A 95 -13.06 6.01 -11.96
C ASP A 95 -11.66 6.62 -11.80
N THR A 96 -10.63 5.80 -11.62
CA THR A 96 -9.26 6.29 -11.52
C THR A 96 -8.79 6.95 -12.81
N CYS A 97 -9.14 6.42 -13.99
CA CYS A 97 -8.77 6.97 -15.30
C CYS A 97 -9.24 8.42 -15.53
N LYS A 98 -10.18 8.94 -14.73
CA LYS A 98 -10.69 10.32 -14.85
C LYS A 98 -9.72 11.37 -14.28
N SER A 99 -8.74 10.96 -13.47
CA SER A 99 -7.74 11.83 -12.86
C SER A 99 -6.35 11.30 -13.18
N LYS A 100 -5.48 12.18 -13.70
CA LYS A 100 -4.10 11.80 -14.03
C LYS A 100 -3.33 11.48 -12.75
N LYS A 101 -3.47 12.32 -11.73
CA LYS A 101 -2.82 12.15 -10.42
C LYS A 101 -3.28 10.85 -9.74
N CYS A 102 -4.58 10.54 -9.76
CA CYS A 102 -5.06 9.25 -9.24
C CYS A 102 -4.56 8.06 -10.06
N THR A 103 -4.46 8.20 -11.39
CA THR A 103 -3.91 7.16 -12.27
C THR A 103 -2.44 6.90 -11.95
N ASP A 104 -1.64 7.95 -11.82
CA ASP A 104 -0.22 7.86 -11.47
C ASP A 104 -0.02 7.21 -10.10
N TYR A 105 -0.81 7.59 -9.09
CA TYR A 105 -0.79 6.95 -7.77
C TYR A 105 -1.20 5.48 -7.81
N PHE A 106 -2.20 5.12 -8.62
CA PHE A 106 -2.61 3.72 -8.73
C PHE A 106 -1.53 2.89 -9.41
N ILE A 107 -0.87 3.41 -10.44
CA ILE A 107 0.30 2.78 -11.07
C ILE A 107 1.44 2.61 -10.07
N GLU A 108 1.74 3.62 -9.25
CA GLU A 108 2.76 3.52 -8.19
C GLU A 108 2.42 2.43 -7.18
N TYR A 109 1.15 2.38 -6.75
CA TYR A 109 0.65 1.37 -5.83
C TYR A 109 0.79 -0.06 -6.40
N LEU A 110 0.42 -0.25 -7.67
CA LEU A 110 0.51 -1.51 -8.39
C LEU A 110 1.95 -1.99 -8.60
N LYS A 111 2.90 -1.07 -8.82
CA LYS A 111 4.32 -1.40 -8.94
C LYS A 111 4.90 -2.03 -7.67
N GLY A 112 4.27 -1.81 -6.51
CA GLY A 112 4.64 -2.45 -5.25
C GLY A 112 4.14 -3.90 -5.11
N PHE A 113 3.69 -4.56 -6.18
CA PHE A 113 3.38 -5.99 -6.22
C PHE A 113 4.31 -6.67 -7.23
N ASP A 114 5.54 -6.92 -6.81
CA ASP A 114 6.56 -7.64 -7.58
C ASP A 114 6.84 -9.03 -6.98
N MET A 115 7.75 -9.78 -7.62
CA MET A 115 8.13 -11.11 -7.18
C MET A 115 8.71 -11.13 -5.75
N GLU A 116 9.38 -10.05 -5.34
CA GLU A 116 9.99 -9.96 -4.03
C GLU A 116 8.92 -9.81 -2.95
N TYR A 117 7.89 -9.00 -3.21
CA TYR A 117 6.70 -8.91 -2.37
C TYR A 117 6.02 -10.27 -2.22
N PHE A 118 5.71 -10.95 -3.32
CA PHE A 118 5.00 -12.24 -3.26
C PHE A 118 5.80 -13.28 -2.47
N SER A 119 7.11 -13.42 -2.78
CA SER A 119 8.01 -14.32 -2.05
C SER A 119 8.08 -14.00 -0.55
N SER A 120 8.20 -12.72 -0.18
CA SER A 120 8.24 -12.29 1.22
C SER A 120 6.90 -12.56 1.94
N PHE A 121 5.78 -12.34 1.26
CA PHE A 121 4.46 -12.59 1.82
C PHE A 121 4.22 -14.07 2.10
N GLU A 122 4.61 -14.97 1.18
CA GLU A 122 4.48 -16.42 1.39
C GLU A 122 5.35 -16.93 2.54
N LYS A 123 6.53 -16.35 2.76
CA LYS A 123 7.39 -16.70 3.93
C LYS A 123 6.69 -16.39 5.26
N ILE A 124 5.93 -15.30 5.32
CA ILE A 124 5.15 -14.93 6.51
C ILE A 124 3.85 -15.74 6.61
N ASN A 125 3.28 -16.11 5.47
CA ASN A 125 1.99 -16.80 5.36
C ASN A 125 2.14 -18.10 4.55
N PRO A 126 2.78 -19.15 5.09
CA PRO A 126 3.13 -20.35 4.31
C PRO A 126 1.92 -21.10 3.75
N ASN A 127 0.74 -20.92 4.35
CA ASN A 127 -0.53 -21.51 3.90
C ASN A 127 -1.17 -20.75 2.73
N ARG A 128 -0.65 -19.59 2.36
CA ARG A 128 -1.16 -18.77 1.25
C ARG A 128 -0.12 -18.76 0.13
N LYS A 129 -0.50 -19.32 -1.01
CA LYS A 129 0.30 -19.35 -2.23
C LYS A 129 -0.32 -18.47 -3.30
N PHE A 130 0.51 -17.77 -4.05
CA PHE A 130 0.07 -16.98 -5.20
C PHE A 130 0.18 -17.80 -6.48
N SER A 131 -0.87 -17.73 -7.29
CA SER A 131 -0.90 -18.27 -8.64
C SER A 131 -0.09 -17.40 -9.61
N TYR A 132 0.16 -17.89 -10.82
CA TYR A 132 0.75 -17.08 -11.87
C TYR A 132 -0.14 -15.87 -12.21
N GLU A 133 -1.44 -16.10 -12.24
CA GLU A 133 -2.48 -15.10 -12.49
C GLU A 133 -2.38 -13.94 -11.47
N ASP A 134 -2.24 -14.26 -10.19
CA ASP A 134 -2.06 -13.26 -9.12
C ASP A 134 -0.84 -12.35 -9.37
N MET A 135 0.24 -12.92 -9.91
CA MET A 135 1.51 -12.21 -10.12
C MET A 135 1.52 -11.33 -11.38
N ILE A 136 0.68 -11.64 -12.38
CA ILE A 136 0.60 -10.85 -13.63
C ILE A 136 -0.46 -9.77 -13.59
N ILE A 137 -1.52 -9.93 -12.78
CA ILE A 137 -2.62 -8.97 -12.63
C ILE A 137 -2.13 -7.52 -12.46
N PRO A 138 -1.19 -7.20 -11.54
CA PRO A 138 -0.71 -5.83 -11.36
C PRO A 138 -0.10 -5.25 -12.63
N LYS A 139 0.64 -6.06 -13.41
CA LYS A 139 1.29 -5.63 -14.65
C LYS A 139 0.26 -5.37 -15.76
N GLN A 140 -0.78 -6.20 -15.85
CA GLN A 140 -1.88 -6.00 -16.80
C GLN A 140 -2.59 -4.67 -16.51
N TYR A 141 -2.99 -4.41 -15.26
CA TYR A 141 -3.64 -3.14 -14.91
C TYR A 141 -2.74 -1.93 -15.11
N ILE A 142 -1.43 -2.03 -14.84
CA ILE A 142 -0.50 -0.94 -15.17
C ILE A 142 -0.49 -0.65 -16.68
N SER A 143 -0.55 -1.69 -17.53
CA SER A 143 -0.62 -1.52 -18.98
C SER A 143 -1.92 -0.81 -19.38
N ASP A 144 -3.05 -1.27 -18.83
CA ASP A 144 -4.39 -0.75 -19.14
C ASP A 144 -4.66 0.66 -18.62
N LEU A 145 -3.89 1.13 -17.63
CA LEU A 145 -3.95 2.49 -17.09
C LEU A 145 -3.05 3.47 -17.87
N LYS A 146 -2.10 2.96 -18.66
CA LYS A 146 -1.18 3.76 -19.48
C LYS A 146 -1.64 3.93 -20.93
N SER A 147 -2.54 3.06 -21.39
CA SER A 147 -3.19 3.14 -22.71
C SER A 147 -4.19 4.27 -22.77
#